data_AF-A0A2T2SDM2-F1
#
_entry.id   AF-A0A2T2SDM2-F1
#
_cell.length_a   1.000
_cell.length_b   1.000
_cell.length_c   1.000
_cell.angle_alpha   90.00
_cell.angle_beta   90.00
_cell.angle_gamma   90.00
#
_symmetry.space_group_name_H-M   'P 1'
#
loop_
_entity.id
_entity.type
_entity.pdbx_description
1 polymer ?
#
loop_
_entity_poly.entity_id
_entity_poly.type
_entity_poly.pdbx_seq_one_letter_code
_entity_poly.pdbx_strand_id
1 'polypeptide(L)'
;MPSVTDHVEDLTPQQIVEELDKYIIGQEDAKKNVAIALRNRWRRQNAPEEMRDEIMPNNIIMIGPTGVGKTEIARRLARLARAPFIKVEASKFTEVGYVGRDVDSMIRDLTDIAVNMVEEEHKEEVQDRARELAEDRILDILVPPEDDRPDRSGDGVQDGPGFTVQQDEPATADDEQESLRQRTRQKFREKLERGDLDDREIEIEVTSDSSSMMQVFGPMGMEEMGMDLQEMFGNLGGGQKRKTRRVTVEEARDILTQEEAQKLIDMDQVKDDALERVQQAGIVFVDEIDKVAAGTRTRDDG
;
A
#
# COMPACT_ATOMS: atom_id res chain seq x y z
N MET A 1 -15.92 -1.25 13.61
CA MET A 1 -15.34 0.10 13.60
C MET A 1 -15.96 0.83 12.42
N PRO A 2 -16.30 2.12 12.50
CA PRO A 2 -16.74 2.86 11.32
C PRO A 2 -15.61 2.80 10.28
N SER A 3 -15.96 2.54 9.03
CA SER A 3 -15.02 2.52 7.92
C SER A 3 -14.36 3.88 7.82
N VAL A 4 -13.07 3.93 7.49
CA VAL A 4 -12.35 5.20 7.33
C VAL A 4 -13.12 6.12 6.37
N THR A 5 -13.84 5.61 5.36
CA THR A 5 -14.70 6.39 4.44
C THR A 5 -15.86 7.17 5.07
N ASP A 6 -16.27 6.88 6.31
CA ASP A 6 -17.49 7.44 6.94
C ASP A 6 -17.43 8.96 7.20
N HIS A 7 -16.23 9.58 7.24
CA HIS A 7 -16.11 10.97 7.69
C HIS A 7 -16.46 12.05 6.65
N VAL A 8 -16.48 11.72 5.36
CA VAL A 8 -16.63 12.71 4.28
C VAL A 8 -17.98 12.61 3.60
N GLU A 9 -18.51 11.39 3.58
CA GLU A 9 -19.80 11.05 3.01
C GLU A 9 -20.94 11.81 3.70
N ASP A 10 -20.81 12.13 5.00
CA ASP A 10 -21.82 12.88 5.73
C ASP A 10 -21.68 14.42 5.66
N LEU A 11 -20.58 14.96 5.15
CA LEU A 11 -20.33 16.40 5.19
C LEU A 11 -21.37 17.19 4.39
N THR A 12 -21.98 18.16 5.04
CA THR A 12 -22.86 19.13 4.37
C THR A 12 -22.05 20.05 3.46
N PRO A 13 -22.67 20.66 2.43
CA PRO A 13 -21.97 21.63 1.59
C PRO A 13 -21.32 22.78 2.38
N GLN A 14 -21.94 23.19 3.49
CA GLN A 14 -21.37 24.22 4.38
C GLN A 14 -20.08 23.75 5.04
N GLN A 15 -20.07 22.54 5.61
CA GLN A 15 -18.87 21.95 6.22
C GLN A 15 -17.75 21.72 5.20
N ILE A 16 -18.08 21.34 3.97
CA ILE A 16 -17.07 21.22 2.89
C ILE A 16 -16.45 22.58 2.59
N VAL A 17 -17.25 23.65 2.50
CA VAL A 17 -16.73 25.01 2.29
C VAL A 17 -15.83 25.45 3.46
N GLU A 18 -16.26 25.22 4.70
CA GLU A 18 -15.47 25.54 5.90
C GLU A 18 -14.13 24.80 5.93
N GLU A 19 -14.10 23.54 5.48
CA GLU A 19 -12.85 22.78 5.38
C GLU A 19 -11.93 23.35 4.29
N LEU A 20 -12.50 23.74 3.14
CA LEU A 20 -11.75 24.40 2.07
C LEU A 20 -11.24 25.79 2.48
N ASP A 21 -11.96 26.51 3.34
CA ASP A 21 -11.57 27.84 3.84
C ASP A 21 -10.26 27.81 4.65
N LYS A 22 -9.91 26.67 5.26
CA LYS A 22 -8.63 26.52 5.99
C LYS A 22 -7.40 26.61 5.09
N TYR A 23 -7.56 26.35 3.78
CA TYR A 23 -6.44 26.23 2.84
C TYR A 23 -6.53 27.20 1.66
N ILE A 24 -7.75 27.57 1.24
CA ILE A 24 -7.98 28.46 0.11
C ILE A 24 -8.57 29.76 0.64
N ILE A 25 -7.99 30.90 0.28
CA ILE A 25 -8.51 32.23 0.66
C ILE A 25 -9.43 32.75 -0.45
N GLY A 26 -10.63 33.22 -0.11
CA GLY A 26 -11.62 33.72 -1.08
C GLY A 26 -12.23 32.61 -1.95
N GLN A 27 -12.55 32.90 -3.22
CA GLN A 27 -13.11 31.94 -4.18
C GLN A 27 -14.43 31.26 -3.71
N GLU A 28 -15.30 32.01 -3.04
CA GLU A 28 -16.54 31.51 -2.41
C GLU A 28 -17.43 30.75 -3.38
N ASP A 29 -17.64 31.29 -4.59
CA ASP A 29 -18.45 30.65 -5.62
C ASP A 29 -17.86 29.31 -6.07
N ALA A 30 -16.54 29.24 -6.27
CA ALA A 30 -15.87 28.01 -6.67
C ALA A 30 -15.99 26.94 -5.59
N LYS A 31 -15.75 27.30 -4.32
CA LYS A 31 -15.90 26.42 -3.15
C LYS A 31 -17.32 25.89 -3.02
N LYS A 32 -18.33 26.76 -3.14
CA LYS A 32 -19.74 26.39 -3.07
C LYS A 32 -20.11 25.40 -4.18
N ASN A 33 -19.66 25.65 -5.41
CA ASN A 33 -19.95 24.76 -6.54
C ASN A 33 -19.32 23.37 -6.36
N VAL A 34 -18.05 23.30 -5.94
CA VAL A 34 -17.41 21.99 -5.68
C VAL A 34 -18.03 21.26 -4.50
N ALA A 35 -18.45 21.98 -3.46
CA ALA A 35 -19.13 21.40 -2.31
C ALA A 35 -20.50 20.80 -2.70
N ILE A 36 -21.25 21.48 -3.55
CA ILE A 36 -22.52 20.96 -4.09
C ILE A 36 -22.27 19.73 -4.96
N ALA A 37 -21.26 19.75 -5.84
CA ALA A 37 -20.94 18.59 -6.68
C ALA A 37 -20.56 17.36 -5.85
N LEU A 38 -19.71 17.53 -4.83
CA LEU A 38 -19.35 16.43 -3.93
C LEU A 38 -20.57 15.91 -3.16
N ARG A 39 -21.44 16.79 -2.66
CA ARG A 39 -22.67 16.36 -1.98
C ARG A 39 -23.66 15.66 -2.91
N ASN A 40 -23.79 16.12 -4.14
CA ASN A 40 -24.66 15.49 -5.13
C ASN A 40 -24.19 14.08 -5.48
N ARG A 41 -22.88 13.84 -5.46
CA ARG A 41 -22.31 12.51 -5.62
C ARG A 41 -22.73 11.54 -4.51
N TRP A 42 -22.60 11.97 -3.25
CA TRP A 42 -23.09 11.20 -2.10
C TRP A 42 -24.60 10.94 -2.20
N ARG A 43 -25.38 11.95 -2.58
CA ARG A 43 -26.83 11.79 -2.79
C ARG A 43 -27.14 10.74 -3.86
N ARG A 44 -26.36 10.71 -4.95
CA ARG A 44 -26.50 9.69 -6.00
C ARG A 44 -26.19 8.29 -5.46
N GLN A 45 -25.12 8.11 -4.69
CA GLN A 45 -24.78 6.82 -4.08
C GLN A 45 -25.86 6.33 -3.11
N ASN A 46 -26.61 7.24 -2.48
CA ASN A 46 -27.70 6.91 -1.57
C ASN A 46 -29.08 6.85 -2.26
N ALA A 47 -29.16 7.12 -3.57
CA ALA A 47 -30.40 6.99 -4.32
C ALA A 47 -30.72 5.51 -4.61
N PRO A 48 -31.99 5.17 -4.89
CA PRO A 48 -32.35 3.84 -5.39
C PRO A 48 -31.62 3.53 -6.70
N GLU A 49 -31.26 2.25 -6.91
CA GLU A 49 -30.46 1.80 -8.06
C GLU A 49 -30.99 2.30 -9.40
N GLU A 50 -32.30 2.19 -9.64
CA GLU A 50 -32.99 2.67 -10.85
C GLU A 50 -32.76 4.17 -11.13
N MET A 51 -32.57 4.98 -10.09
CA MET A 51 -32.36 6.42 -10.21
C MET A 51 -30.88 6.79 -10.30
N ARG A 52 -29.95 5.92 -9.89
CA ARG A 52 -28.52 6.22 -9.90
C ARG A 52 -27.99 6.44 -11.31
N ASP A 53 -28.44 5.59 -12.23
CA ASP A 53 -28.01 5.61 -13.64
C ASP A 53 -28.54 6.83 -14.40
N GLU A 54 -29.68 7.39 -13.97
CA GLU A 54 -30.25 8.60 -14.55
C GLU A 54 -29.55 9.89 -14.07
N ILE A 55 -28.85 9.84 -12.93
CA ILE A 55 -28.16 11.01 -12.35
C ILE A 55 -26.72 11.10 -12.88
N MET A 56 -26.57 11.91 -13.93
CA MET A 56 -25.26 12.23 -14.49
C MET A 56 -24.40 13.06 -13.51
N PRO A 57 -23.08 12.81 -13.43
CA PRO A 57 -22.16 13.65 -12.66
C PRO A 57 -22.20 15.11 -13.12
N ASN A 58 -22.14 16.04 -12.16
CA ASN A 58 -22.00 17.46 -12.45
C ASN A 58 -20.51 17.80 -12.63
N ASN A 59 -20.03 17.76 -13.88
CA ASN A 59 -18.69 18.23 -14.21
C ASN A 59 -18.59 19.75 -13.98
N ILE A 60 -17.45 20.23 -13.47
CA ILE A 60 -17.22 21.63 -13.13
C ILE A 60 -16.21 22.24 -14.09
N ILE A 61 -16.53 23.41 -14.65
CA ILE A 61 -15.60 24.25 -15.40
C ILE A 61 -15.21 25.43 -14.51
N MET A 62 -13.92 25.54 -14.16
CA MET A 62 -13.39 26.67 -13.39
C MET A 62 -12.76 27.70 -14.31
N ILE A 63 -13.30 28.92 -14.33
CA ILE A 63 -12.80 30.02 -15.16
C ILE A 63 -12.14 31.06 -14.26
N GLY A 64 -10.92 31.48 -14.61
CA GLY A 64 -10.19 32.52 -13.89
C GLY A 64 -8.73 32.59 -14.31
N PRO A 65 -7.97 33.61 -13.86
CA PRO A 65 -6.55 33.71 -14.19
C PRO A 65 -5.74 32.58 -13.55
N THR A 66 -4.46 32.45 -13.93
CA THR A 66 -3.53 31.52 -13.28
C THR A 66 -3.24 31.98 -11.84
N GLY A 67 -2.90 31.05 -10.96
CA GLY A 67 -2.50 31.36 -9.58
C GLY A 67 -3.62 31.69 -8.59
N VAL A 68 -4.90 31.74 -9.01
CA VAL A 68 -6.03 32.04 -8.09
C VAL A 68 -6.50 30.85 -7.23
N GLY A 69 -5.86 29.69 -7.35
CA GLY A 69 -6.15 28.51 -6.52
C GLY A 69 -7.08 27.47 -7.14
N LYS A 70 -7.39 27.50 -8.45
CA LYS A 70 -8.25 26.50 -9.12
C LYS A 70 -7.79 25.05 -8.87
N THR A 71 -6.50 24.79 -9.10
CA THR A 71 -5.90 23.47 -8.85
C THR A 71 -5.87 23.10 -7.37
N GLU A 72 -5.70 24.08 -6.48
CA GLU A 72 -5.66 23.84 -5.04
C GLU A 72 -7.04 23.47 -4.51
N ILE A 73 -8.11 24.12 -5.00
CA ILE A 73 -9.50 23.73 -4.69
C ILE A 73 -9.74 22.28 -5.08
N ALA A 74 -9.38 21.88 -6.31
CA ALA A 74 -9.58 20.50 -6.78
C ALA A 74 -8.75 19.49 -5.96
N ARG A 75 -7.48 19.80 -5.67
CA ARG A 75 -6.60 18.94 -4.86
C ARG A 75 -7.12 18.78 -3.44
N ARG A 76 -7.57 19.86 -2.79
CA ARG A 76 -8.12 19.84 -1.44
C ARG A 76 -9.44 19.10 -1.39
N LEU A 77 -10.30 19.31 -2.38
CA LEU A 77 -11.54 18.56 -2.52
C LEU A 77 -11.28 17.05 -2.61
N ALA A 78 -10.28 16.64 -3.40
CA ALA A 78 -9.95 15.22 -3.53
C ALA A 78 -9.40 14.61 -2.24
N ARG A 79 -8.49 15.33 -1.55
CA ARG A 79 -8.01 14.90 -0.22
C ARG A 79 -9.13 14.81 0.79
N LEU A 80 -10.03 15.81 0.80
CA LEU A 80 -11.20 15.79 1.65
C LEU A 80 -12.03 14.56 1.34
N ALA A 81 -12.38 14.32 0.08
CA ALA A 81 -13.17 13.16 -0.36
C ALA A 81 -12.45 11.80 -0.27
N ARG A 82 -11.16 11.76 0.15
CA ARG A 82 -10.27 10.61 -0.03
C ARG A 82 -10.43 9.98 -1.42
N ALA A 83 -10.45 10.83 -2.43
CA ALA A 83 -10.64 10.44 -3.81
C ALA A 83 -9.28 10.31 -4.51
N PRO A 84 -9.08 9.30 -5.37
CA PRO A 84 -7.93 9.28 -6.25
C PRO A 84 -8.00 10.52 -7.16
N PHE A 85 -6.85 11.18 -7.33
CA PHE A 85 -6.76 12.48 -7.98
C PHE A 85 -5.62 12.53 -8.96
N ILE A 86 -5.91 12.97 -10.18
CA ILE A 86 -4.89 13.23 -11.19
C ILE A 86 -5.03 14.64 -11.78
N LYS A 87 -3.88 15.31 -11.96
CA LYS A 87 -3.79 16.55 -12.73
C LYS A 87 -3.16 16.25 -14.09
N VAL A 88 -3.83 16.68 -15.14
CA VAL A 88 -3.37 16.56 -16.53
C VAL A 88 -3.44 17.92 -17.22
N GLU A 89 -2.58 18.14 -18.22
CA GLU A 89 -2.61 19.35 -19.05
C GLU A 89 -3.22 18.99 -20.40
N ALA A 90 -4.24 19.72 -20.84
CA ALA A 90 -4.99 19.38 -22.06
C ALA A 90 -4.11 19.38 -23.32
N SER A 91 -3.11 20.28 -23.38
CA SER A 91 -2.18 20.41 -24.50
C SER A 91 -1.40 19.12 -24.80
N LYS A 92 -1.13 18.29 -23.78
CA LYS A 92 -0.39 17.02 -23.91
C LYS A 92 -1.05 16.02 -24.86
N PHE A 93 -2.36 16.16 -25.10
CA PHE A 93 -3.13 15.27 -25.97
C PHE A 93 -3.34 15.83 -27.38
N THR A 94 -2.82 17.03 -27.67
CA THR A 94 -3.01 17.72 -28.96
C THR A 94 -1.71 18.06 -29.69
N GLU A 95 -0.55 17.94 -29.03
CA GLU A 95 0.74 18.28 -29.63
C GLU A 95 1.13 17.27 -30.71
N VAL A 96 1.32 17.77 -31.93
CA VAL A 96 1.67 16.98 -33.12
C VAL A 96 3.03 16.32 -32.89
N GLY A 97 3.04 15.00 -32.63
CA GLY A 97 4.26 14.20 -32.65
C GLY A 97 4.53 13.31 -31.43
N TYR A 98 3.70 13.31 -30.39
CA TYR A 98 3.89 12.39 -29.26
C TYR A 98 3.09 11.09 -29.44
N VAL A 99 3.72 10.10 -30.09
CA VAL A 99 3.28 8.71 -30.09
C VAL A 99 3.46 8.18 -28.66
N GLY A 100 2.54 8.43 -27.73
CA GLY A 100 2.74 7.92 -26.37
C GLY A 100 1.75 8.24 -25.25
N ARG A 101 0.83 9.20 -25.38
CA ARG A 101 -0.21 9.40 -24.34
C ARG A 101 -1.60 9.47 -24.96
N ASP A 102 -2.26 8.34 -24.92
CA ASP A 102 -3.68 8.21 -25.19
C ASP A 102 -4.49 8.92 -24.08
N VAL A 103 -5.68 9.43 -24.40
CA VAL A 103 -6.62 10.01 -23.42
C VAL A 103 -6.93 8.99 -22.31
N ASP A 104 -6.94 7.71 -22.67
CA ASP A 104 -7.09 6.59 -21.75
C ASP A 104 -5.99 6.52 -20.68
N SER A 105 -4.79 7.04 -20.95
CA SER A 105 -3.70 7.04 -19.96
C SER A 105 -4.06 7.83 -18.71
N MET A 106 -4.94 8.84 -18.82
CA MET A 106 -5.40 9.61 -17.66
C MET A 106 -6.15 8.73 -16.65
N ILE A 107 -6.94 7.77 -17.16
CA ILE A 107 -7.72 6.87 -16.31
C ILE A 107 -6.85 5.73 -15.79
N ARG A 108 -5.88 5.25 -16.59
CA ARG A 108 -4.88 4.27 -16.11
C ARG A 108 -4.05 4.84 -14.96
N ASP A 109 -3.47 6.02 -15.15
CA ASP A 109 -2.69 6.69 -14.11
C ASP A 109 -3.55 6.98 -12.85
N LEU A 110 -4.83 7.35 -13.02
CA LEU A 110 -5.76 7.53 -11.91
C LEU A 110 -6.03 6.21 -11.16
N THR A 111 -6.11 5.10 -11.89
CA THR A 111 -6.32 3.77 -11.32
C THR A 111 -5.10 3.31 -10.55
N ASP A 112 -3.90 3.54 -11.06
CA ASP A 112 -2.66 3.23 -10.34
C ASP A 112 -2.57 4.02 -9.02
N ILE A 113 -2.98 5.30 -9.02
CA ILE A 113 -3.07 6.09 -7.79
C ILE A 113 -4.08 5.47 -6.80
N ALA A 114 -5.21 4.97 -7.28
CA ALA A 114 -6.20 4.34 -6.43
C ALA A 114 -5.71 3.01 -5.84
N VAL A 115 -5.03 2.18 -6.62
CA VAL A 115 -4.45 0.91 -6.14
C VAL A 115 -3.47 1.17 -5.01
N ASN A 116 -2.53 2.10 -5.19
CA ASN A 116 -1.58 2.45 -4.13
C ASN A 116 -2.29 2.97 -2.86
N MET A 117 -3.33 3.80 -3.04
CA MET A 117 -4.09 4.34 -1.92
C MET A 117 -4.82 3.25 -1.12
N VAL A 118 -5.45 2.28 -1.81
CA VAL A 118 -6.16 1.17 -1.17
C VAL A 118 -5.18 0.17 -0.56
N GLU A 119 -4.04 -0.10 -1.22
CA GLU A 119 -2.99 -0.95 -0.66
C GLU A 119 -2.44 -0.36 0.65
N GLU A 120 -2.22 0.95 0.72
CA GLU A 120 -1.83 1.65 1.95
C GLU A 120 -2.90 1.50 3.06
N GLU A 121 -4.18 1.66 2.73
CA GLU A 121 -5.30 1.46 3.68
C GLU A 121 -5.34 0.02 4.21
N HIS A 122 -5.29 -0.98 3.34
CA HIS A 122 -5.27 -2.40 3.72
C HIS A 122 -4.04 -2.75 4.55
N LYS A 123 -2.88 -2.16 4.22
CA LYS A 123 -1.64 -2.33 4.99
C LYS A 123 -1.78 -1.81 6.41
N GLU A 124 -2.41 -0.65 6.60
CA GLU A 124 -2.70 -0.10 7.93
C GLU A 124 -3.64 -1.03 8.73
N GLU A 125 -4.64 -1.62 8.07
CA GLU A 125 -5.60 -2.54 8.72
C GLU A 125 -4.94 -3.85 9.21
N VAL A 126 -3.99 -4.39 8.45
CA VAL A 126 -3.30 -5.64 8.81
C VAL A 126 -2.06 -5.41 9.69
N GLN A 127 -1.66 -4.16 9.94
CA GLN A 127 -0.39 -3.82 10.59
C GLN A 127 -0.23 -4.45 11.97
N ASP A 128 -1.28 -4.46 12.79
CA ASP A 128 -1.23 -5.06 14.13
C ASP A 128 -1.07 -6.58 14.06
N ARG A 129 -1.81 -7.22 13.15
CA ARG A 129 -1.70 -8.67 12.94
C ARG A 129 -0.34 -9.06 12.36
N ALA A 130 0.19 -8.25 11.45
CA ALA A 130 1.52 -8.43 10.89
C ALA A 130 2.60 -8.32 11.96
N ARG A 131 2.46 -7.38 12.91
CA ARG A 131 3.36 -7.23 14.05
C ARG A 131 3.36 -8.48 14.94
N GLU A 132 2.20 -9.02 15.27
CA GLU A 132 2.09 -10.27 16.05
C GLU A 132 2.83 -11.44 15.36
N LEU A 133 2.62 -11.60 14.05
CA LEU A 133 3.29 -12.66 13.27
C LEU A 133 4.81 -12.45 13.18
N ALA A 134 5.24 -11.19 13.03
CA ALA A 134 6.66 -10.84 13.04
C ALA A 134 7.31 -11.16 14.40
N GLU A 135 6.63 -10.86 15.50
CA GLU A 135 7.10 -11.20 16.85
C GLU A 135 7.17 -12.72 17.06
N ASP A 136 6.18 -13.48 16.57
CA ASP A 136 6.25 -14.94 16.62
C ASP A 136 7.43 -15.51 15.81
N ARG A 137 7.73 -14.94 14.62
CA ARG A 137 8.94 -15.31 13.85
C ARG A 137 10.24 -14.98 14.60
N ILE A 138 10.31 -13.83 15.27
CA ILE A 138 11.46 -13.48 16.11
C ILE A 138 11.60 -14.47 17.26
N LEU A 139 10.49 -14.87 17.89
CA LEU A 139 10.50 -15.87 18.96
C LEU A 139 10.97 -17.24 18.47
N ASP A 140 10.64 -17.65 17.25
CA ASP A 140 11.15 -18.89 16.66
C ASP A 140 12.67 -18.85 16.47
N ILE A 141 13.23 -17.69 16.09
CA ILE A 141 14.68 -17.52 15.96
C ILE A 141 15.37 -17.54 17.35
N LEU A 142 14.74 -16.93 18.35
CA LEU A 142 15.28 -16.85 19.71
C LEU A 142 15.13 -18.18 20.49
N VAL A 143 14.08 -18.95 20.20
CA VAL A 143 13.73 -20.23 20.85
C VAL A 143 13.31 -21.27 19.78
N PRO A 144 14.28 -21.84 19.03
CA PRO A 144 14.00 -22.73 17.89
C PRO A 144 13.15 -23.96 18.24
N PRO A 145 12.32 -24.46 17.31
CA PRO A 145 11.67 -25.76 17.42
C PRO A 145 12.66 -26.92 17.42
N GLU A 146 12.27 -28.03 18.04
CA GLU A 146 13.17 -29.19 18.23
C GLU A 146 13.47 -29.90 16.90
N ASP A 147 12.53 -29.85 15.94
CA ASP A 147 12.68 -30.45 14.60
C ASP A 147 13.75 -29.77 13.72
N ASP A 148 14.17 -28.55 14.06
CA ASP A 148 15.17 -27.78 13.32
C ASP A 148 16.59 -27.92 13.89
N ARG A 149 16.81 -28.79 14.89
CA ARG A 149 18.18 -29.10 15.33
C ARG A 149 18.83 -29.99 14.26
N PRO A 150 19.87 -29.52 13.54
CA PRO A 150 20.64 -30.42 12.70
C PRO A 150 21.19 -31.53 13.59
N ASP A 151 20.79 -32.75 13.26
CA ASP A 151 21.09 -33.99 13.94
C ASP A 151 22.59 -34.07 14.28
N ARG A 152 22.97 -33.62 15.49
CA ARG A 152 24.33 -33.80 16.01
C ARG A 152 24.42 -35.24 16.52
N SER A 153 24.42 -36.16 15.57
CA SER A 153 24.77 -37.55 15.80
C SER A 153 26.30 -37.68 15.95
N GLY A 154 26.74 -38.17 17.12
CA GLY A 154 28.13 -38.54 17.45
C GLY A 154 28.84 -37.48 18.32
N ASP A 155 29.34 -37.76 19.51
CA ASP A 155 30.03 -38.97 19.97
C ASP A 155 29.89 -39.12 21.49
N GLY A 156 29.81 -40.37 21.96
CA GLY A 156 29.52 -40.70 23.35
C GLY A 156 30.69 -40.39 24.28
N VAL A 157 30.37 -39.94 25.49
CA VAL A 157 31.30 -40.02 26.62
C VAL A 157 30.67 -40.84 27.72
N GLN A 158 31.38 -41.92 28.02
CA GLN A 158 31.06 -42.99 28.95
C GLN A 158 31.42 -42.56 30.39
N ASP A 159 30.45 -42.78 31.29
CA ASP A 159 30.53 -43.05 32.73
C ASP A 159 31.51 -42.29 33.64
N GLY A 160 30.93 -41.54 34.60
CA GLY A 160 31.49 -41.30 35.93
C GLY A 160 30.46 -41.71 37.00
N PRO A 161 30.83 -42.34 38.13
CA PRO A 161 29.88 -43.06 38.96
C PRO A 161 29.24 -42.19 40.05
N GLY A 162 27.93 -42.37 40.25
CA GLY A 162 27.33 -42.22 41.58
C GLY A 162 26.22 -41.18 41.71
N PHE A 163 25.01 -41.51 41.25
CA PHE A 163 23.76 -41.29 41.99
C PHE A 163 22.62 -42.05 41.29
N THR A 164 22.15 -43.17 41.84
CA THR A 164 20.94 -43.86 41.35
C THR A 164 19.72 -43.24 42.01
N VAL A 165 18.99 -42.39 41.28
CA VAL A 165 17.59 -42.08 41.59
C VAL A 165 16.73 -43.14 40.93
N GLN A 166 15.92 -43.82 41.75
CA GLN A 166 14.95 -44.83 41.34
C GLN A 166 13.91 -44.20 40.42
N GLN A 167 13.75 -44.78 39.25
CA GLN A 167 12.68 -44.50 38.29
C GLN A 167 11.33 -44.91 38.91
N ASP A 168 10.43 -43.96 39.03
CA ASP A 168 9.01 -44.21 38.77
C ASP A 168 8.76 -43.94 37.27
N GLU A 169 7.86 -44.72 36.68
CA GLU A 169 7.62 -44.85 35.24
C GLU A 169 7.47 -43.53 34.46
N PRO A 170 7.89 -43.48 33.18
CA PRO A 170 7.97 -42.24 32.43
C PRO A 170 6.59 -41.82 31.92
N ALA A 171 6.11 -40.67 32.41
CA ALA A 171 5.54 -39.72 31.46
C ALA A 171 6.66 -39.40 30.46
N THR A 172 6.37 -39.53 29.17
CA THR A 172 7.33 -39.37 28.07
C THR A 172 8.19 -38.13 28.30
N ALA A 173 9.52 -38.29 28.26
CA ALA A 173 10.47 -37.18 28.46
C ALA A 173 10.23 -36.01 27.49
N ASP A 174 9.50 -36.27 26.41
CA ASP A 174 9.04 -35.30 25.41
C ASP A 174 7.98 -34.33 25.98
N ASP A 175 7.03 -34.82 26.79
CA ASP A 175 5.92 -34.01 27.34
C ASP A 175 6.42 -32.98 28.39
N GLU A 176 7.39 -33.38 29.22
CA GLU A 176 8.01 -32.47 30.19
C GLU A 176 8.86 -31.39 29.52
N GLN A 177 9.62 -31.76 28.48
CA GLN A 177 10.45 -30.83 27.71
C GLN A 177 9.61 -29.82 26.93
N GLU A 178 8.50 -30.25 26.34
CA GLU A 178 7.57 -29.37 25.64
C GLU A 178 6.96 -28.32 26.59
N SER A 179 6.58 -28.74 27.80
CA SER A 179 6.05 -27.83 28.83
C SER A 179 7.06 -26.76 29.29
N LEU A 180 8.34 -27.12 29.41
CA LEU A 180 9.42 -26.19 29.78
C LEU A 180 9.72 -25.22 28.65
N ARG A 181 9.64 -25.67 27.40
CA ARG A 181 9.83 -24.83 26.21
C ARG A 181 8.70 -23.83 26.04
N GLN A 182 7.44 -24.24 26.24
CA GLN A 182 6.29 -23.32 26.23
C GLN A 182 6.44 -22.21 27.29
N ARG A 183 6.83 -22.57 28.52
CA ARG A 183 7.14 -21.60 29.59
C ARG A 183 8.29 -20.66 29.21
N THR A 184 9.31 -21.17 28.54
CA THR A 184 10.45 -20.36 28.07
C THR A 184 9.99 -19.39 26.98
N ARG A 185 9.27 -19.86 25.96
CA ARG A 185 8.72 -19.02 24.88
C ARG A 185 7.81 -17.92 25.43
N GLN A 186 6.96 -18.22 26.41
CA GLN A 186 6.10 -17.22 27.05
C GLN A 186 6.91 -16.12 27.75
N LYS A 187 7.95 -16.48 28.52
CA LYS A 187 8.84 -15.50 29.16
C LYS A 187 9.61 -14.66 28.14
N PHE A 188 10.01 -15.24 27.01
CA PHE A 188 10.68 -14.49 25.94
C PHE A 188 9.73 -13.55 25.23
N ARG A 189 8.46 -13.93 25.03
CA ARG A 189 7.41 -13.05 24.52
C ARG A 189 7.21 -11.84 25.42
N GLU A 190 7.05 -12.04 26.73
CA GLU A 190 6.92 -10.95 27.70
C GLU A 190 8.16 -10.02 27.74
N LYS A 191 9.35 -10.54 27.42
CA LYS A 191 10.58 -9.73 27.31
C LYS A 191 10.64 -8.95 25.99
N LEU A 192 10.18 -9.55 24.90
CA LEU A 192 10.11 -8.92 23.58
C LEU A 192 9.08 -7.78 23.56
N GLU A 193 7.92 -7.99 24.19
CA GLU A 193 6.88 -6.97 24.37
C GLU A 193 7.37 -5.79 25.23
N ARG A 194 8.23 -6.05 26.22
CA ARG A 194 8.81 -5.01 27.09
C ARG A 194 10.02 -4.29 26.49
N GLY A 195 10.51 -4.72 25.31
CA GLY A 195 11.70 -4.16 24.66
C GLY A 195 13.04 -4.58 25.31
N ASP A 196 13.03 -5.53 26.25
CA ASP A 196 14.25 -6.00 26.94
C ASP A 196 15.26 -6.66 26.00
N LEU A 197 14.84 -7.00 24.77
CA LEU A 197 15.61 -7.76 23.78
C LEU A 197 16.00 -6.93 22.55
N ASP A 198 15.61 -5.66 22.48
CA ASP A 198 15.70 -4.85 21.26
C ASP A 198 17.14 -4.72 20.72
N ASP A 199 18.13 -4.57 21.61
CA ASP A 199 19.56 -4.46 21.28
C ASP A 199 20.21 -5.79 20.86
N ARG A 200 19.53 -6.93 21.05
CA ARG A 200 20.12 -8.25 20.76
C ARG A 200 20.20 -8.43 19.25
N GLU A 201 21.34 -8.89 18.76
CA GLU A 201 21.49 -9.23 17.34
C GLU A 201 20.93 -10.62 17.02
N ILE A 202 20.18 -10.70 15.92
CA ILE A 202 19.65 -11.93 15.35
C ILE A 202 19.93 -11.99 13.84
N GLU A 203 19.94 -13.20 13.30
CA GLU A 203 20.04 -13.42 11.85
C GLU A 203 18.65 -13.70 11.30
N ILE A 204 18.20 -12.86 10.36
CA ILE A 204 16.91 -13.04 9.68
C ILE A 204 17.14 -13.26 8.19
N GLU A 205 16.32 -14.11 7.59
CA GLU A 205 16.23 -14.21 6.13
C GLU A 205 15.32 -13.11 5.60
N VAL A 206 15.88 -12.20 4.83
CA VAL A 206 15.12 -11.14 4.16
C VAL A 206 15.08 -11.44 2.68
N THR A 207 13.90 -11.26 2.10
CA THR A 207 13.71 -11.30 0.65
C THR A 207 14.45 -10.10 0.04
N SER A 208 15.50 -10.34 -0.74
CA SER A 208 16.20 -9.23 -1.40
C SER A 208 15.47 -8.88 -2.68
N ASP A 209 14.94 -7.66 -2.77
CA ASP A 209 14.57 -7.06 -4.05
C ASP A 209 15.83 -6.84 -4.88
N SER A 210 16.06 -7.73 -5.83
CA SER A 210 17.18 -7.67 -6.77
C SER A 210 17.06 -6.52 -7.80
N SER A 211 16.24 -5.49 -7.53
CA SER A 211 16.01 -4.33 -8.40
C SER A 211 17.17 -3.32 -8.39
N SER A 212 18.09 -3.39 -7.42
CA SER A 212 19.21 -2.44 -7.29
C SER A 212 20.45 -2.79 -8.14
N MET A 213 20.50 -3.96 -8.80
CA MET A 213 21.65 -4.34 -9.65
C MET A 213 21.51 -3.95 -11.14
N MET A 214 20.39 -3.35 -11.55
CA MET A 214 20.19 -2.95 -12.96
C MET A 214 20.71 -1.54 -13.29
N GLN A 215 21.17 -0.76 -12.30
CA GLN A 215 21.74 0.59 -12.51
C GLN A 215 23.25 0.58 -12.85
N VAL A 216 23.96 -0.55 -12.72
CA VAL A 216 25.42 -0.60 -12.92
C VAL A 216 25.83 -0.91 -14.37
N PHE A 217 24.90 -1.40 -15.20
CA PHE A 217 25.17 -1.64 -16.62
C PHE A 217 24.57 -0.52 -17.47
N GLY A 218 25.43 0.45 -17.82
CA GLY A 218 25.12 1.50 -18.79
C GLY A 218 24.87 0.98 -20.22
N PRO A 219 24.49 1.87 -21.15
CA PRO A 219 23.71 1.58 -22.35
C PRO A 219 24.58 1.20 -23.56
N MET A 220 25.51 0.26 -23.41
CA MET A 220 26.38 -0.15 -24.52
C MET A 220 26.35 -1.68 -24.68
N GLY A 221 25.36 -2.19 -25.43
CA GLY A 221 25.55 -3.45 -26.18
C GLY A 221 24.56 -4.60 -25.99
N MET A 222 23.35 -4.43 -25.44
CA MET A 222 22.37 -5.53 -25.28
C MET A 222 20.91 -5.13 -25.49
N GLU A 223 20.59 -4.36 -26.54
CA GLU A 223 19.21 -3.85 -26.71
C GLU A 223 18.23 -4.77 -27.48
N GLU A 224 18.66 -5.77 -28.25
CA GLU A 224 17.72 -6.44 -29.18
C GLU A 224 17.55 -7.96 -29.03
N MET A 225 18.35 -8.64 -28.19
CA MET A 225 18.24 -10.11 -28.03
C MET A 225 18.11 -10.60 -26.58
N GLY A 226 18.08 -9.68 -25.61
CA GLY A 226 18.06 -9.99 -24.17
C GLY A 226 16.69 -10.04 -23.52
N MET A 227 15.67 -9.38 -24.09
CA MET A 227 14.35 -9.25 -23.44
C MET A 227 13.53 -10.54 -23.48
N ASP A 228 13.47 -11.24 -24.63
CA ASP A 228 12.70 -12.49 -24.77
C ASP A 228 13.33 -13.68 -24.01
N LEU A 229 14.65 -13.70 -23.87
CA LEU A 229 15.37 -14.72 -23.11
C LEU A 229 15.25 -14.50 -21.59
N GLN A 230 15.14 -13.25 -21.15
CA GLN A 230 14.98 -12.89 -19.73
C GLN A 230 13.56 -13.17 -19.21
N GLU A 231 12.54 -13.00 -20.05
CA GLU A 231 11.14 -13.32 -19.70
C GLU A 231 10.93 -14.84 -19.59
N MET A 232 11.60 -15.65 -20.44
CA MET A 232 11.61 -17.11 -20.31
C MET A 232 12.46 -17.62 -19.12
N PHE A 233 13.56 -16.95 -18.76
CA PHE A 233 14.41 -17.37 -17.63
C PHE A 233 13.90 -16.88 -16.27
N GLY A 234 13.13 -15.78 -16.25
CA GLY A 234 12.45 -15.28 -15.05
C GLY A 234 11.38 -16.25 -14.54
N ASN A 235 10.71 -16.97 -15.44
CA ASN A 235 9.60 -17.87 -15.08
C ASN A 235 10.04 -19.31 -14.72
N LEU A 236 11.33 -19.66 -14.88
CA LEU A 236 11.84 -21.02 -14.62
C LEU A 236 12.93 -21.14 -13.54
N GLY A 237 13.53 -20.03 -13.05
CA GLY A 237 14.72 -20.11 -12.19
C GLY A 237 14.91 -19.01 -11.15
N GLY A 238 13.89 -18.20 -10.85
CA GLY A 238 14.03 -16.98 -10.05
C GLY A 238 13.04 -16.87 -8.89
N GLY A 239 12.98 -17.85 -7.99
CA GLY A 239 12.42 -17.58 -6.66
C GLY A 239 13.19 -16.42 -6.03
N GLN A 240 12.49 -15.47 -5.40
CA GLN A 240 13.13 -14.32 -4.76
C GLN A 240 14.30 -14.81 -3.90
N LYS A 241 15.52 -14.37 -4.21
CA LYS A 241 16.71 -14.80 -3.47
C LYS A 241 16.57 -14.27 -2.04
N ARG A 242 16.44 -15.18 -1.08
CA ARG A 242 16.51 -14.84 0.34
C ARG A 242 17.96 -14.65 0.72
N LYS A 243 18.25 -13.56 1.41
CA LYS A 243 19.58 -13.26 1.93
C LYS A 243 19.50 -13.18 3.45
N THR A 244 20.31 -13.99 4.13
CA THR A 244 20.49 -13.89 5.58
C THR A 244 21.22 -12.60 5.91
N ARG A 245 20.67 -11.83 6.83
CA ARG A 245 21.23 -10.58 7.31
C ARG A 245 21.19 -10.55 8.83
N ARG A 246 22.28 -10.09 9.44
CA ARG A 246 22.38 -9.87 10.89
C ARG A 246 21.92 -8.45 11.20
N VAL A 247 20.95 -8.32 12.09
CA VAL A 247 20.29 -7.06 12.47
C VAL A 247 19.91 -7.13 13.94
N THR A 248 19.56 -6.00 14.55
CA THR A 248 19.00 -6.00 15.92
C THR A 248 17.57 -6.56 15.94
N VAL A 249 17.06 -6.96 17.11
CA VAL A 249 15.67 -7.39 17.27
C VAL A 249 14.69 -6.26 16.93
N GLU A 250 15.04 -5.01 17.26
CA GLU A 250 14.26 -3.83 16.88
C GLU A 250 14.15 -3.71 15.35
N GLU A 251 15.28 -3.72 14.64
CA GLU A 251 15.31 -3.65 13.17
C GLU A 251 14.60 -4.85 12.53
N ALA A 252 14.78 -6.05 13.09
CA ALA A 252 14.09 -7.24 12.63
C ALA A 252 12.58 -7.13 12.78
N ARG A 253 12.09 -6.52 13.87
CA ARG A 253 10.66 -6.30 14.11
C ARG A 253 10.05 -5.47 12.99
N ASP A 254 10.70 -4.38 12.60
CA ASP A 254 10.22 -3.52 11.52
C ASP A 254 10.25 -4.22 10.16
N ILE A 255 11.37 -4.88 9.82
CA ILE A 255 11.54 -5.59 8.54
C ILE A 255 10.51 -6.72 8.41
N LEU A 256 10.40 -7.56 9.43
CA LEU A 256 9.49 -8.71 9.42
C LEU A 256 8.03 -8.27 9.45
N THR A 257 7.69 -7.19 10.18
CA THR A 257 6.32 -6.66 10.17
C THR A 257 5.92 -6.21 8.76
N GLN A 258 6.81 -5.53 8.03
CA GLN A 258 6.54 -5.15 6.65
C GLN A 258 6.38 -6.36 5.73
N GLU A 259 7.20 -7.39 5.90
CA GLU A 259 7.11 -8.63 5.12
C GLU A 259 5.80 -9.39 5.39
N GLU A 260 5.40 -9.52 6.66
CA GLU A 260 4.16 -10.18 7.04
C GLU A 260 2.94 -9.36 6.62
N ALA A 261 3.00 -8.02 6.71
CA ALA A 261 1.93 -7.16 6.21
C ALA A 261 1.70 -7.38 4.72
N GLN A 262 2.75 -7.43 3.90
CA GLN A 262 2.61 -7.68 2.46
C GLN A 262 1.99 -9.06 2.14
N LYS A 263 2.24 -10.08 2.98
CA LYS A 263 1.64 -11.41 2.81
C LYS A 263 0.17 -11.46 3.19
N LEU A 264 -0.27 -10.58 4.09
CA LEU A 264 -1.66 -10.52 4.57
C LEU A 264 -2.57 -9.75 3.62
N ILE A 265 -2.02 -8.90 2.74
CA ILE A 265 -2.80 -8.11 1.79
C ILE A 265 -3.29 -9.00 0.64
N ASP A 266 -4.60 -9.01 0.41
CA ASP A 266 -5.21 -9.63 -0.77
C ASP A 266 -5.21 -8.65 -1.94
N MET A 267 -4.27 -8.84 -2.87
CA MET A 267 -4.13 -7.96 -4.03
C MET A 267 -5.32 -8.01 -5.00
N ASP A 268 -6.14 -9.06 -4.99
CA ASP A 268 -7.33 -9.09 -5.83
C ASP A 268 -8.45 -8.26 -5.20
N GLN A 269 -8.62 -8.33 -3.88
CA GLN A 269 -9.51 -7.43 -3.16
C GLN A 269 -9.09 -5.96 -3.31
N VAL A 270 -7.79 -5.65 -3.19
CA VAL A 270 -7.26 -4.28 -3.39
C VAL A 270 -7.60 -3.75 -4.79
N LYS A 271 -7.52 -4.59 -5.84
CA LYS A 271 -7.88 -4.17 -7.21
C LYS A 271 -9.36 -3.87 -7.35
N ASP A 272 -10.23 -4.72 -6.79
CA ASP A 272 -11.67 -4.55 -6.86
C ASP A 272 -12.10 -3.26 -6.11
N ASP A 273 -11.59 -3.07 -4.89
CA ASP A 273 -11.82 -1.86 -4.08
C ASP A 273 -11.29 -0.60 -4.79
N ALA A 274 -10.10 -0.66 -5.39
CA ALA A 274 -9.52 0.44 -6.14
C ALA A 274 -10.35 0.79 -7.38
N LEU A 275 -10.84 -0.22 -8.12
CA LEU A 275 -11.71 -0.01 -9.28
C LEU A 275 -13.02 0.66 -8.88
N GLU A 276 -13.66 0.19 -7.81
CA GLU A 276 -14.85 0.84 -7.25
C GLU A 276 -14.55 2.28 -6.85
N ARG A 277 -13.42 2.52 -6.16
CA ARG A 277 -13.00 3.87 -5.75
C ARG A 277 -12.79 4.80 -6.94
N VAL A 278 -12.19 4.34 -8.04
CA VAL A 278 -12.02 5.17 -9.25
C VAL A 278 -13.38 5.52 -9.87
N GLN A 279 -14.26 4.53 -10.04
CA GLN A 279 -15.58 4.72 -10.66
C GLN A 279 -16.49 5.61 -9.80
N GLN A 280 -16.48 5.38 -8.48
CA GLN A 280 -17.38 6.01 -7.54
C GLN A 280 -16.83 7.29 -6.95
N ALA A 281 -15.52 7.42 -6.76
CA ALA A 281 -14.86 8.52 -6.04
C ALA A 281 -13.78 9.27 -6.86
N GLY A 282 -13.30 8.77 -8.00
CA GLY A 282 -12.22 9.39 -8.79
C GLY A 282 -12.48 10.83 -9.25
N ILE A 283 -11.41 11.63 -9.28
CA ILE A 283 -11.40 13.04 -9.71
C ILE A 283 -10.26 13.29 -10.71
N VAL A 284 -10.61 13.77 -11.90
CA VAL A 284 -9.67 14.20 -12.94
C VAL A 284 -9.70 15.72 -13.06
N PHE A 285 -8.55 16.37 -12.88
CA PHE A 285 -8.40 17.80 -13.10
C PHE A 285 -7.67 18.05 -14.43
N VAL A 286 -8.43 18.50 -15.44
CA VAL A 286 -7.89 18.89 -16.74
C VAL A 286 -7.56 20.39 -16.72
N ASP A 287 -6.27 20.70 -16.67
CA ASP A 287 -5.76 22.07 -16.70
C ASP A 287 -5.61 22.57 -18.14
N GLU A 288 -5.69 23.88 -18.30
CA GLU A 288 -5.48 24.58 -19.59
C GLU A 288 -6.36 24.07 -20.75
N ILE A 289 -7.58 23.61 -20.46
CA ILE A 289 -8.53 23.13 -21.47
C ILE A 289 -8.90 24.19 -22.52
N ASP A 290 -8.76 25.47 -22.18
CA ASP A 290 -8.96 26.59 -23.09
C ASP A 290 -7.93 26.59 -24.24
N LYS A 291 -6.74 26.03 -24.05
CA LYS A 291 -5.70 25.95 -25.10
C LYS A 291 -6.04 25.00 -26.24
N VAL A 292 -6.94 24.06 -26.00
CA VAL A 292 -7.38 23.08 -27.01
C VAL A 292 -8.74 23.42 -27.63
N ALA A 293 -9.38 24.50 -27.17
CA ALA A 293 -10.57 25.02 -27.80
C ALA A 293 -10.20 25.67 -29.15
N ALA A 294 -10.94 25.33 -30.22
CA ALA A 294 -10.73 25.97 -31.51
C ALA A 294 -10.94 27.48 -31.36
N GLY A 295 -9.90 28.28 -31.66
CA GLY A 295 -10.01 29.73 -31.67
C GLY A 295 -11.19 30.14 -32.54
N THR A 296 -12.16 30.81 -31.94
CA THR A 296 -13.31 31.37 -32.64
C THR A 296 -12.77 32.24 -33.77
N ARG A 297 -12.77 31.72 -35.00
CA ARG A 297 -12.75 32.59 -36.17
C ARG A 297 -14.05 33.36 -36.07
N THR A 298 -13.97 34.60 -35.61
CA THR A 298 -15.00 35.59 -35.88
C THR A 298 -15.28 35.49 -37.37
N ARG A 299 -16.43 34.89 -37.72
CA ARG A 299 -17.02 35.09 -39.02
C ARG A 299 -17.36 36.57 -39.01
N ASP A 300 -16.52 37.35 -39.68
CA ASP A 300 -16.84 38.71 -40.08
C ASP A 300 -18.04 38.56 -41.02
N ASP A 301 -19.23 38.77 -40.47
CA ASP A 301 -20.45 38.88 -41.28
C ASP A 301 -20.26 40.13 -42.15
N GLY A 302 -20.13 39.90 -43.45
CA GLY A 302 -19.91 40.92 -44.47
C GLY A 302 -21.08 41.88 -44.69
#